data_AF-A0A024G6B0-F1
#
_entry.id   AF-A0A024G6B0-F1
#
_cell.length_a   1.000
_cell.length_b   1.000
_cell.length_c   1.000
_cell.angle_alpha   90.00
_cell.angle_beta   90.00
_cell.angle_gamma   90.00
#
_symmetry.space_group_name_H-M   'P 1'
#
loop_
_entity.id
_entity.type
_entity.pdbx_description
1 polymer ?
#
loop_
_entity_poly.entity_id
_entity_poly.type
_entity_poly.pdbx_seq_one_letter_code
_entity_poly.pdbx_strand_id
1 'polypeptide(L)'
;MKYKMNANFLAFASVILNAIARSEVLPGGWKDNKVDAESENRLMRVLTSALTSSNVLVPSMCINKVVSVKSQVVAGMSYEYKVEGCNAISDLGLQKCVTCEKPKVYVVLVYERAWEHAEELISISEEADDLTSKSADSGQESESAHMEPETNGINDEEKAQIADWVSQNKLNRYGDQDGTSYAGGNPLFDENAGKFIDYYDYMLDKFPTRPWRHTVVRAQSSVSNDSLQFMAETEGKNKWTFGVSAILVASVFGAVVAMVMVFRTQRTQRRHAYASISG
;
A
#
# COMPACT_ATOMS: atom_id res chain seq x y z
N MET A 1 78.38 -40.16 -8.07
CA MET A 1 77.78 -39.06 -7.30
C MET A 1 76.26 -39.18 -7.40
N LYS A 2 75.58 -39.32 -6.26
CA LYS A 2 74.13 -39.46 -6.15
C LYS A 2 73.52 -38.07 -5.96
N TYR A 3 72.68 -37.60 -6.86
CA TYR A 3 71.82 -36.44 -6.60
C TYR A 3 70.37 -36.91 -6.47
N LYS A 4 69.84 -36.74 -5.25
CA LYS A 4 68.42 -36.87 -4.90
C LYS A 4 67.70 -35.63 -5.46
N MET A 5 66.65 -35.81 -6.24
CA MET A 5 65.69 -34.74 -6.51
C MET A 5 64.54 -34.85 -5.51
N ASN A 6 64.31 -33.74 -4.80
CA ASN A 6 63.26 -33.56 -3.82
C ASN A 6 61.89 -33.46 -4.50
N ALA A 7 60.93 -34.19 -3.93
CA ALA A 7 59.50 -33.97 -4.13
C ALA A 7 59.08 -32.72 -3.34
N ASN A 8 58.49 -31.74 -4.02
CA ASN A 8 57.54 -30.78 -3.45
C ASN A 8 56.92 -29.92 -4.55
N PHE A 9 55.65 -29.58 -4.36
CA PHE A 9 54.77 -28.71 -5.15
C PHE A 9 53.98 -29.34 -6.31
N LEU A 10 52.93 -30.08 -5.92
CA LEU A 10 51.68 -30.12 -6.68
C LEU A 10 50.57 -29.59 -5.77
N ALA A 11 50.29 -28.29 -5.87
CA ALA A 11 49.06 -27.69 -5.39
C ALA A 11 48.10 -27.61 -6.58
N PHE A 12 47.18 -28.56 -6.68
CA PHE A 12 46.02 -28.44 -7.57
C PHE A 12 44.81 -28.05 -6.74
N ALA A 13 44.28 -26.86 -7.06
CA ALA A 13 43.13 -26.25 -6.44
C ALA A 13 41.87 -27.09 -6.67
N SER A 14 41.19 -27.44 -5.58
CA SER A 14 39.83 -27.98 -5.64
C SER A 14 38.85 -26.81 -5.76
N VAL A 15 38.32 -26.59 -6.96
CA VAL A 15 37.21 -25.66 -7.18
C VAL A 15 35.93 -26.37 -6.74
N ILE A 16 35.48 -26.09 -5.52
CA ILE A 16 34.18 -26.52 -5.04
C ILE A 16 33.12 -25.65 -5.74
N LEU A 17 32.46 -26.20 -6.76
CA LEU A 17 31.21 -25.66 -7.27
C LEU A 17 30.13 -25.85 -6.18
N ASN A 18 29.90 -24.81 -5.38
CA ASN A 18 28.65 -24.71 -4.65
C ASN A 18 27.56 -24.30 -5.65
N ALA A 19 26.82 -25.29 -6.15
CA ALA A 19 25.55 -25.05 -6.82
C ALA A 19 24.56 -24.54 -5.76
N ILE A 20 24.45 -23.22 -5.63
CA ILE A 20 23.34 -22.59 -4.93
C ILE A 20 22.12 -22.83 -5.82
N ALA A 21 21.29 -23.79 -5.46
CA ALA A 21 19.96 -23.94 -6.01
C ALA A 21 19.16 -22.68 -5.63
N ARG A 22 19.10 -21.70 -6.54
CA ARG A 22 18.11 -20.64 -6.46
C ARG A 22 16.77 -21.29 -6.79
N SER A 23 15.90 -21.42 -5.79
CA SER A 23 14.50 -21.78 -6.03
C SER A 23 13.88 -20.66 -6.88
N GLU A 24 13.61 -20.95 -8.14
CA GLU A 24 12.82 -20.07 -9.00
C GLU A 24 11.43 -19.92 -8.39
N VAL A 25 11.11 -18.71 -7.92
CA VAL A 25 9.77 -18.41 -7.39
C VAL A 25 8.87 -18.24 -8.61
N LEU A 26 8.09 -19.27 -8.93
CA LEU A 26 7.08 -19.18 -9.98
C LEU A 26 6.04 -18.11 -9.60
N PRO A 27 5.73 -17.15 -10.47
CA PRO A 27 4.71 -16.15 -10.21
C PRO A 27 3.34 -16.81 -10.06
N GLY A 28 2.64 -16.51 -8.96
CA GLY A 28 1.28 -16.95 -8.68
C GLY A 28 1.12 -18.00 -7.58
N GLY A 29 2.20 -18.60 -7.06
CA GLY A 29 2.14 -19.51 -5.91
C GLY A 29 2.23 -18.78 -4.56
N TRP A 30 1.63 -19.35 -3.52
CA TRP A 30 1.93 -18.96 -2.15
C TRP A 30 3.34 -19.45 -1.77
N LYS A 31 4.14 -18.56 -1.21
CA LYS A 31 5.48 -18.84 -0.70
C LYS A 31 5.50 -18.65 0.81
N ASP A 32 6.04 -19.63 1.54
CA ASP A 32 6.28 -19.48 2.97
C ASP A 32 7.36 -18.44 3.24
N ASN A 33 7.05 -17.52 4.15
CA ASN A 33 7.95 -16.48 4.62
C ASN A 33 8.32 -16.75 6.09
N LYS A 34 9.46 -16.21 6.53
CA LYS A 34 9.88 -16.30 7.93
C LYS A 34 8.99 -15.39 8.78
N VAL A 35 8.56 -15.87 9.94
CA VAL A 35 7.95 -15.03 10.98
C VAL A 35 9.09 -14.28 11.68
N ASP A 36 9.18 -12.98 11.41
CA ASP A 36 10.13 -12.04 12.01
C ASP A 36 9.43 -10.75 12.47
N ALA A 37 10.19 -9.87 13.13
CA ALA A 37 9.66 -8.62 13.67
C ALA A 37 9.04 -7.71 12.60
N GLU A 38 9.53 -7.74 11.36
CA GLU A 38 8.95 -6.94 10.27
C GLU A 38 7.56 -7.47 9.89
N SER A 39 7.43 -8.80 9.73
CA SER A 39 6.14 -9.43 9.44
C SER A 39 5.12 -9.21 10.56
N GLU A 40 5.53 -9.30 11.82
CA GLU A 40 4.68 -9.02 12.97
C GLU A 40 4.26 -7.54 13.03
N ASN A 41 5.21 -6.62 12.81
CA ASN A 41 4.92 -5.18 12.80
C ASN A 41 3.97 -4.78 11.67
N ARG A 42 4.14 -5.35 10.46
CA ARG A 42 3.22 -5.15 9.33
C ARG A 42 1.81 -5.61 9.69
N LEU A 43 1.68 -6.82 10.24
CA LEU A 43 0.39 -7.33 10.69
C LEU A 43 -0.24 -6.41 11.73
N MET A 44 0.50 -6.00 12.76
CA MET A 44 -0.01 -5.12 13.82
C MET A 44 -0.42 -3.74 13.29
N ARG A 45 0.33 -3.18 12.33
CA ARG A 45 0.03 -1.90 11.69
C ARG A 45 -1.30 -1.97 10.94
N VAL A 46 -1.49 -2.99 10.11
CA VAL A 46 -2.72 -3.20 9.33
C VAL A 46 -3.94 -3.44 10.21
N LEU A 47 -3.77 -4.21 11.28
CA LEU A 47 -4.84 -4.47 12.23
C LEU A 47 -5.24 -3.21 13.01
N THR A 48 -4.25 -2.42 13.44
CA THR A 48 -4.49 -1.14 14.11
C THR A 48 -5.19 -0.15 13.19
N SER A 49 -4.75 -0.02 11.93
CA SER A 49 -5.40 0.87 10.96
C SER A 49 -6.83 0.42 10.67
N ALA A 50 -7.08 -0.88 10.53
CA ALA A 50 -8.42 -1.43 10.32
C ALA A 50 -9.38 -1.13 11.47
N LEU A 51 -8.92 -1.17 12.73
CA LEU A 51 -9.73 -0.82 13.90
C LEU A 51 -10.12 0.67 13.95
N THR A 52 -9.24 1.55 13.48
CA THR A 52 -9.53 2.99 13.40
C THR A 52 -10.45 3.33 12.23
N SER A 53 -10.59 2.42 11.27
CA SER A 53 -11.47 2.58 10.11
C SER A 53 -12.88 2.09 10.43
N SER A 54 -13.87 2.97 10.33
CA SER A 54 -15.28 2.67 10.60
C SER A 54 -15.94 1.71 9.60
N ASN A 55 -15.22 1.32 8.53
CA ASN A 55 -15.76 0.55 7.41
C ASN A 55 -15.50 -0.96 7.50
N VAL A 56 -14.69 -1.43 8.46
CA VAL A 56 -14.32 -2.85 8.57
C VAL A 56 -14.77 -3.40 9.92
N LEU A 57 -15.66 -4.41 9.89
CA LEU A 57 -16.04 -5.18 11.07
C LEU A 57 -14.90 -6.15 11.41
N VAL A 58 -14.00 -5.69 12.28
CA VAL A 58 -12.87 -6.49 12.75
C VAL A 58 -13.30 -7.27 14.00
N PRO A 59 -13.17 -8.61 14.05
CA PRO A 59 -13.46 -9.38 15.25
C PRO A 59 -12.63 -8.87 16.44
N SER A 60 -13.24 -8.74 17.62
CA SER A 60 -12.54 -8.40 18.85
C SER A 60 -11.70 -9.59 19.33
N MET A 61 -10.50 -9.72 18.77
CA MET A 61 -9.55 -10.75 19.15
C MET A 61 -8.21 -10.13 19.54
N CYS A 62 -7.52 -10.77 20.48
CA CYS A 62 -6.12 -10.49 20.76
C CYS A 62 -5.24 -11.51 20.05
N ILE A 63 -4.01 -11.13 19.73
CA ILE A 63 -3.03 -12.02 19.10
C ILE A 63 -2.07 -12.55 20.16
N ASN A 64 -1.97 -13.87 20.30
CA ASN A 64 -1.01 -14.51 21.19
C ASN A 64 0.35 -14.69 20.49
N LYS A 65 0.33 -15.29 19.28
CA LYS A 65 1.53 -15.47 18.45
C LYS A 65 1.17 -15.60 16.96
N VAL A 66 2.12 -15.26 16.11
CA VAL A 66 2.06 -15.56 14.67
C VAL A 66 2.65 -16.95 14.43
N VAL A 67 1.87 -17.84 13.82
CA VAL A 67 2.27 -19.23 13.56
C VAL A 67 3.02 -19.35 12.24
N SER A 68 2.51 -18.70 11.18
CA SER A 68 3.15 -18.70 9.87
C SER A 68 2.73 -17.47 9.08
N VAL A 69 3.58 -17.05 8.16
CA VAL A 69 3.25 -16.04 7.15
C VAL A 69 3.56 -16.61 5.78
N LYS A 70 2.64 -16.46 4.85
CA LYS A 70 2.85 -16.73 3.43
C LYS A 70 2.68 -15.46 2.64
N SER A 71 3.37 -15.37 1.51
CA SER A 71 3.22 -14.28 0.56
C SER A 71 2.89 -14.80 -0.83
N GLN A 72 2.11 -14.02 -1.57
CA GLN A 72 1.79 -14.28 -2.97
C GLN A 72 1.89 -12.98 -3.76
N VAL A 73 2.58 -13.03 -4.89
CA VAL A 73 2.60 -11.93 -5.85
C VAL A 73 1.29 -11.97 -6.65
N VAL A 74 0.52 -10.88 -6.57
CA VAL A 74 -0.72 -10.65 -7.32
C VAL A 74 -0.59 -9.32 -8.09
N ALA A 75 -1.67 -8.54 -8.24
CA ALA A 75 -1.58 -7.14 -8.66
C ALA A 75 -1.00 -6.21 -7.56
N GLY A 76 -0.09 -6.74 -6.74
CA GLY A 76 0.45 -6.29 -5.45
C GLY A 76 1.03 -7.47 -4.65
N MET A 77 1.15 -7.33 -3.34
CA MET A 77 1.58 -8.42 -2.46
C MET A 77 0.42 -8.83 -1.56
N SER A 78 -0.02 -10.08 -1.64
CA SER A 78 -0.95 -10.64 -0.66
C SER A 78 -0.16 -11.42 0.40
N TYR A 79 -0.52 -11.23 1.66
CA TYR A 79 0.03 -11.97 2.78
C TYR A 79 -1.07 -12.74 3.50
N GLU A 80 -0.81 -14.00 3.79
CA GLU A 80 -1.65 -14.84 4.62
C GLU A 80 -0.92 -15.10 5.93
N TYR A 81 -1.45 -14.55 7.02
CA TYR A 81 -0.95 -14.82 8.36
C TYR A 81 -1.84 -15.87 9.01
N LYS A 82 -1.23 -16.93 9.53
CA LYS A 82 -1.88 -17.79 10.52
C LYS A 82 -1.47 -17.31 11.89
N VAL A 83 -2.44 -16.94 12.72
CA VAL A 83 -2.20 -16.42 14.06
C VAL A 83 -2.99 -17.21 15.08
N GLU A 84 -2.39 -17.47 16.22
CA GLU A 84 -3.13 -17.93 17.39
C GLU A 84 -3.59 -16.71 18.17
N GLY A 85 -4.89 -16.65 18.45
CA GLY A 85 -5.51 -15.55 19.17
C GLY A 85 -6.63 -16.02 20.08
N CYS A 86 -7.06 -15.14 20.98
CA CYS A 86 -8.23 -15.37 21.81
C CYS A 86 -9.28 -14.31 21.54
N ASN A 87 -10.56 -14.67 21.69
CA ASN A 87 -11.64 -13.69 21.74
C ASN A 87 -11.36 -12.75 22.93
N ALA A 88 -11.08 -11.49 22.63
CA ALA A 88 -10.86 -10.47 23.64
C ALA A 88 -12.18 -9.76 23.91
N ILE A 89 -12.51 -9.59 25.19
CA ILE A 89 -13.66 -8.80 25.66
C ILE A 89 -13.24 -7.34 25.92
N SER A 90 -11.97 -6.98 25.72
CA SER A 90 -11.49 -5.63 26.01
C SER A 90 -11.75 -4.67 24.85
N ASP A 91 -12.29 -3.49 25.19
CA ASP A 91 -12.54 -2.32 24.32
C ASP A 91 -11.28 -1.73 23.66
N LEU A 92 -10.13 -2.36 23.86
CA LEU A 92 -8.84 -2.03 23.30
C LEU A 92 -8.54 -3.14 22.28
N GLY A 93 -8.79 -2.85 21.00
CA GLY A 93 -8.70 -3.81 19.91
C GLY A 93 -7.33 -4.50 19.76
N LEU A 94 -7.24 -5.42 18.79
CA LEU A 94 -6.07 -6.24 18.41
C LEU A 94 -4.73 -5.83 19.04
N GLN A 95 -4.53 -6.30 20.27
CA GLN A 95 -3.29 -6.19 21.03
C GLN A 95 -2.74 -7.60 21.32
N LYS A 96 -1.49 -7.65 21.78
CA LYS A 96 -0.90 -8.90 22.28
C LYS A 96 -1.73 -9.41 23.46
N CYS A 97 -2.14 -10.67 23.44
CA CYS A 97 -2.97 -11.23 24.51
C CYS A 97 -2.25 -11.15 25.86
N VAL A 98 -2.93 -10.63 26.89
CA VAL A 98 -2.46 -10.68 28.29
C VAL A 98 -2.67 -12.10 28.85
N THR A 99 -3.84 -12.67 28.61
CA THR A 99 -4.19 -14.05 28.97
C THR A 99 -5.03 -14.66 27.84
N CYS A 100 -4.73 -15.91 27.48
CA CYS A 100 -5.43 -16.62 26.41
C CYS A 100 -5.65 -18.08 26.83
N GLU A 101 -6.79 -18.35 27.46
CA GLU A 101 -7.12 -19.69 28.00
C GLU A 101 -7.52 -20.70 26.91
N LYS A 102 -8.12 -20.20 25.81
CA LYS A 102 -8.59 -21.03 24.69
C LYS A 102 -8.14 -20.41 23.37
N PRO A 103 -6.86 -20.58 22.98
CA PRO A 103 -6.37 -20.06 21.72
C PRO A 103 -7.10 -20.72 20.56
N LYS A 104 -7.48 -19.91 19.59
CA LYS A 104 -8.04 -20.31 18.30
C LYS A 104 -7.08 -19.85 17.20
N VAL A 105 -7.07 -20.57 16.08
CA VAL A 105 -6.28 -20.17 14.92
C VAL A 105 -7.14 -19.28 14.03
N TYR A 106 -6.58 -18.15 13.62
CA TYR A 106 -7.17 -17.25 12.66
C TYR A 106 -6.27 -17.13 11.44
N VAL A 107 -6.90 -17.05 10.28
CA VAL A 107 -6.29 -16.68 9.02
C VAL A 107 -6.58 -15.22 8.76
N VAL A 108 -5.53 -14.41 8.66
CA VAL A 108 -5.59 -12.97 8.39
C VAL A 108 -5.01 -12.72 7.00
N LEU A 109 -5.83 -12.19 6.09
CA LEU A 109 -5.39 -11.82 4.76
C LEU A 109 -5.12 -10.31 4.70
N VAL A 110 -3.90 -9.97 4.32
CA VAL A 110 -3.42 -8.60 4.15
C VAL A 110 -3.04 -8.38 2.69
N TYR A 111 -3.34 -7.20 2.18
CA TYR A 111 -2.93 -6.79 0.85
C TYR A 111 -2.10 -5.52 0.90
N GLU A 112 -0.97 -5.53 0.21
CA GLU A 112 -0.02 -4.43 0.16
C GLU A 112 0.18 -3.97 -1.29
N ARG A 113 0.05 -2.66 -1.49
CA ARG A 113 0.40 -1.96 -2.73
C ARG A 113 1.50 -0.97 -2.39
N ALA A 114 2.75 -1.42 -2.39
CA ALA A 114 3.91 -0.62 -1.98
C ALA A 114 4.02 0.71 -2.76
N TRP A 115 3.67 0.72 -4.05
CA TRP A 115 3.66 1.93 -4.90
C TRP A 115 2.58 2.96 -4.55
N GLU A 116 1.58 2.57 -3.75
CA GLU A 116 0.53 3.45 -3.23
C GLU A 116 0.72 3.73 -1.73
N HIS A 117 1.77 3.17 -1.12
CA HIS A 117 1.95 3.15 0.33
C HIS A 117 0.69 2.67 1.08
N ALA A 118 -0.05 1.74 0.47
CA ALA A 118 -1.33 1.27 0.95
C ALA A 118 -1.19 -0.17 1.47
N GLU A 119 -1.62 -0.38 2.71
CA GLU A 119 -1.79 -1.70 3.31
C GLU A 119 -3.24 -1.83 3.79
N GLU A 120 -3.89 -2.91 3.38
CA GLU A 120 -5.32 -3.11 3.59
C GLU A 120 -5.56 -4.48 4.23
N LEU A 121 -6.41 -4.50 5.25
CA LEU A 121 -6.95 -5.74 5.80
C LEU A 121 -8.04 -6.25 4.84
N ILE A 122 -7.85 -7.44 4.29
CA ILE A 122 -8.82 -8.06 3.38
C ILE A 122 -9.85 -8.86 4.17
N SER A 123 -9.40 -9.75 5.05
CA SER A 123 -10.28 -10.57 5.88
C SER A 123 -9.58 -11.14 7.10
N ILE A 124 -10.41 -11.50 8.09
CA ILE A 124 -10.02 -12.32 9.24
C ILE A 124 -11.06 -13.43 9.34
N SER A 125 -10.61 -14.67 9.35
CA SER A 125 -11.47 -15.85 9.51
C SER A 125 -10.87 -16.84 10.50
N GLU A 126 -11.69 -17.41 11.37
CA GLU A 126 -11.27 -18.53 12.22
C GLU A 126 -11.03 -19.77 11.36
N GLU A 127 -9.86 -20.39 11.50
CA GLU A 127 -9.60 -21.71 10.93
C GLU A 127 -10.32 -22.72 11.81
N ALA A 128 -11.32 -23.42 11.27
CA ALA A 128 -12.06 -24.42 12.02
C ALA A 128 -11.08 -25.49 12.51
N ASP A 129 -11.13 -25.79 13.82
CA ASP A 129 -10.25 -26.76 14.49
C ASP A 129 -10.21 -28.09 13.72
N ASP A 130 -9.17 -28.30 12.91
CA ASP A 130 -8.71 -29.63 12.54
C ASP A 130 -7.29 -29.78 13.10
N LEU A 131 -7.24 -30.46 14.24
CA LEU A 131 -6.03 -30.79 14.96
C LEU A 131 -5.11 -31.62 14.05
N THR A 132 -4.01 -31.06 13.56
CA THR A 132 -2.78 -31.87 13.43
C THR A 132 -1.52 -31.02 13.38
N SER A 133 -0.70 -31.28 14.39
CA SER A 133 0.63 -30.76 14.66
C SER A 133 1.67 -31.06 13.58
N LYS A 134 2.64 -30.14 13.42
CA LYS A 134 4.08 -30.50 13.44
C LYS A 134 5.03 -29.30 13.66
N SER A 135 5.72 -29.39 14.80
CA SER A 135 7.09 -28.91 15.16
C SER A 135 7.66 -27.72 14.40
N ALA A 136 7.92 -26.56 15.01
CA ALA A 136 8.92 -26.31 16.06
C ALA A 136 10.29 -26.94 15.73
N ASP A 137 11.15 -26.18 15.06
CA ASP A 137 12.60 -26.36 15.16
C ASP A 137 13.28 -24.99 15.30
N SER A 138 14.16 -24.92 16.29
CA SER A 138 14.80 -23.75 16.86
C SER A 138 16.25 -23.69 16.39
N GLY A 139 16.71 -22.51 15.94
CA GLY A 139 18.11 -22.28 15.62
C GLY A 139 18.48 -20.81 15.79
N GLN A 140 19.45 -20.56 16.66
CA GLN A 140 19.89 -19.30 17.26
C GLN A 140 20.48 -18.23 16.33
N GLU A 141 20.36 -17.00 16.84
CA GLU A 141 21.29 -15.85 16.85
C GLU A 141 22.43 -15.79 15.82
N SER A 142 22.45 -14.67 15.08
CA SER A 142 23.69 -13.93 14.86
C SER A 142 23.39 -12.47 14.54
N GLU A 143 23.80 -11.63 15.49
CA GLU A 143 23.91 -10.18 15.46
C GLU A 143 24.86 -9.72 14.34
N SER A 144 24.42 -8.81 13.47
CA SER A 144 25.32 -8.04 12.60
C SER A 144 24.64 -6.80 12.01
N ALA A 145 25.09 -5.64 12.51
CA ALA A 145 25.21 -4.33 11.89
C ALA A 145 24.26 -3.95 10.72
N HIS A 146 23.27 -3.13 11.07
CA HIS A 146 23.08 -1.77 10.54
C HIS A 146 23.53 -1.50 9.08
N MET A 147 22.56 -1.40 8.18
CA MET A 147 22.54 -0.33 7.18
C MET A 147 21.09 -0.11 6.74
N GLU A 148 20.45 0.96 7.24
CA GLU A 148 19.24 1.49 6.62
C GLU A 148 19.61 1.87 5.18
N PRO A 149 18.88 1.41 4.15
CA PRO A 149 19.06 1.97 2.82
C PRO A 149 18.47 3.37 2.86
N GLU A 150 19.34 4.37 2.91
CA GLU A 150 18.95 5.75 2.69
C GLU A 150 18.21 5.83 1.35
N THR A 151 16.91 6.11 1.43
CA THR A 151 16.07 6.34 0.27
C THR A 151 16.66 7.49 -0.53
N ASN A 152 17.02 7.23 -1.78
CA ASN A 152 17.65 8.17 -2.69
C ASN A 152 16.94 9.53 -2.72
N GLY A 153 17.51 10.52 -2.01
CA GLY A 153 17.61 11.95 -2.35
C GLY A 153 16.42 12.74 -2.91
N ILE A 154 15.21 12.19 -2.98
CA ILE A 154 14.00 12.86 -3.45
C ILE A 154 13.23 13.37 -2.24
N ASN A 155 13.05 14.70 -2.17
CA ASN A 155 12.21 15.33 -1.17
C ASN A 155 10.72 15.20 -1.55
N ASP A 156 9.84 15.42 -0.58
CA ASP A 156 8.40 15.24 -0.79
C ASP A 156 7.81 16.24 -1.82
N GLU A 157 8.44 17.40 -1.96
CA GLU A 157 8.09 18.39 -2.99
C GLU A 157 8.32 17.84 -4.41
N GLU A 158 9.46 17.19 -4.66
CA GLU A 158 9.78 16.58 -5.95
C GLU A 158 8.87 15.38 -6.23
N LYS A 159 8.45 14.62 -5.21
CA LYS A 159 7.42 13.57 -5.36
C LYS A 159 6.09 14.14 -5.86
N ALA A 160 5.66 15.27 -5.29
CA ALA A 160 4.44 15.96 -5.72
C ALA A 160 4.55 16.45 -7.17
N GLN A 161 5.70 17.02 -7.55
CA GLN A 161 5.95 17.44 -8.94
C GLN A 161 5.91 16.28 -9.93
N ILE A 162 6.46 15.11 -9.55
CA ILE A 162 6.38 13.89 -10.36
C ILE A 162 4.91 13.48 -10.55
N ALA A 163 4.12 13.45 -9.48
CA ALA A 163 2.71 13.09 -9.55
C ALA A 163 1.90 14.04 -10.46
N ASP A 164 2.11 15.35 -10.32
CA ASP A 164 1.47 16.37 -11.16
C ASP A 164 1.87 16.21 -12.63
N TRP A 165 3.16 15.96 -12.90
CA TRP A 165 3.65 15.77 -14.26
C TRP A 165 3.07 14.52 -14.91
N VAL A 166 3.02 13.39 -14.20
CA VAL A 166 2.40 12.14 -14.68
C VAL A 166 0.94 12.38 -15.07
N SER A 167 0.19 13.08 -14.20
CA SER A 167 -1.21 13.42 -14.44
C SER A 167 -1.40 14.36 -15.65
N GLN A 168 -0.62 15.44 -15.74
CA GLN A 168 -0.71 16.43 -16.82
C GLN A 168 -0.38 15.84 -18.19
N ASN A 169 0.56 14.89 -18.25
CA ASN A 169 0.99 14.25 -19.50
C ASN A 169 0.13 13.03 -19.87
N LYS A 170 -0.93 12.73 -19.10
CA LYS A 170 -1.79 11.55 -19.30
C LYS A 170 -0.98 10.26 -19.37
N LEU A 171 0.02 10.17 -18.51
CA LEU A 171 0.84 8.99 -18.36
C LEU A 171 0.13 8.02 -17.41
N ASN A 172 0.40 6.73 -17.55
CA ASN A 172 -0.07 5.72 -16.63
C ASN A 172 0.63 5.86 -15.27
N ARG A 173 0.25 5.00 -14.31
CA ARG A 173 0.78 5.04 -12.94
C ARG A 173 2.30 4.84 -12.81
N TYR A 174 2.98 4.47 -13.89
CA TYR A 174 4.43 4.27 -13.96
C TYR A 174 5.15 5.36 -14.76
N GLY A 175 4.46 6.42 -15.18
CA GLY A 175 5.04 7.47 -16.02
C GLY A 175 5.23 7.06 -17.49
N ASP A 176 4.57 5.99 -17.93
CA ASP A 176 4.57 5.53 -19.32
C ASP A 176 3.32 5.98 -20.08
N GLN A 177 3.28 5.83 -21.40
CA GLN A 177 2.06 6.13 -22.16
C GLN A 177 0.88 5.28 -21.68
N ASP A 178 -0.31 5.88 -21.67
CA ASP A 178 -1.53 5.14 -21.38
C ASP A 178 -1.71 3.97 -22.37
N GLY A 179 -2.15 2.82 -21.86
CA GLY A 179 -2.24 1.57 -22.63
C GLY A 179 -0.94 0.77 -22.77
N THR A 180 0.18 1.21 -22.20
CA THR A 180 1.42 0.41 -22.18
C THR A 180 1.21 -0.90 -21.43
N SER A 181 1.55 -2.01 -22.08
CA SER A 181 1.51 -3.35 -21.49
C SER A 181 2.91 -3.81 -21.14
N TYR A 182 3.08 -4.38 -19.94
CA TYR A 182 4.37 -4.87 -19.45
C TYR A 182 4.40 -6.39 -19.52
N ALA A 183 5.44 -6.95 -20.14
CA ALA A 183 5.76 -8.36 -19.98
C ALA A 183 6.10 -8.57 -18.49
N GLY A 184 5.26 -9.29 -17.75
CA GLY A 184 5.37 -9.43 -16.29
C GLY A 184 4.41 -8.54 -15.48
N GLY A 185 3.62 -7.67 -16.12
CA GLY A 185 2.54 -6.90 -15.50
C GLY A 185 2.95 -5.71 -14.63
N ASN A 186 4.17 -5.67 -14.10
CA ASN A 186 4.69 -4.56 -13.29
C ASN A 186 6.12 -4.17 -13.70
N PRO A 187 6.35 -2.99 -14.29
CA PRO A 187 7.70 -2.55 -14.70
C PRO A 187 8.64 -2.28 -13.53
N LEU A 188 8.11 -2.17 -12.30
CA LEU A 188 8.91 -1.98 -11.10
C LEU A 188 9.51 -3.30 -10.59
N PHE A 189 9.18 -4.45 -11.19
CA PHE A 189 9.76 -5.74 -10.82
C PHE A 189 10.93 -6.07 -11.74
N ASP A 190 12.15 -6.11 -11.19
CA ASP A 190 13.31 -6.63 -11.91
C ASP A 190 13.30 -8.16 -11.87
N GLU A 191 12.87 -8.79 -12.96
CA GLU A 191 12.82 -10.25 -13.11
C GLU A 191 14.20 -10.91 -12.97
N ASN A 192 15.29 -10.20 -13.31
CA ASN A 192 16.65 -10.75 -13.20
C ASN A 192 17.13 -10.78 -11.75
N ALA A 193 16.80 -9.73 -10.98
CA ALA A 193 17.17 -9.63 -9.58
C ALA A 193 16.16 -10.29 -8.63
N GLY A 194 14.92 -10.50 -9.09
CA GLY A 194 13.79 -10.94 -8.27
C GLY A 194 13.42 -9.92 -7.20
N LYS A 195 13.65 -8.62 -7.46
CA LYS A 195 13.44 -7.52 -6.51
C LYS A 195 12.57 -6.42 -7.12
N PHE A 196 11.83 -5.73 -6.27
CA PHE A 196 11.16 -4.51 -6.66
C PHE A 196 12.14 -3.33 -6.61
N ILE A 197 12.06 -2.49 -7.63
CA ILE A 197 12.72 -1.18 -7.69
C ILE A 197 11.76 -0.16 -7.08
N ASP A 198 12.30 0.78 -6.30
CA ASP A 198 11.48 1.88 -5.79
C ASP A 198 10.91 2.70 -6.96
N TYR A 199 9.68 3.16 -6.83
CA TYR A 199 9.00 3.91 -7.89
C TYR A 199 9.77 5.18 -8.27
N TYR A 200 10.32 5.91 -7.30
CA TYR A 200 11.04 7.15 -7.57
C TYR A 200 12.41 6.89 -8.17
N ASP A 201 13.08 5.81 -7.77
CA ASP A 201 14.32 5.36 -8.41
C ASP A 201 14.08 5.00 -9.89
N TYR A 202 13.00 4.28 -10.17
CA TYR A 202 12.58 3.97 -11.53
C TYR A 202 12.29 5.24 -12.35
N MET A 203 11.59 6.21 -11.76
CA MET A 203 11.30 7.50 -12.43
C MET A 203 12.57 8.31 -12.69
N LEU A 204 13.54 8.29 -11.78
CA LEU A 204 14.82 8.98 -11.94
C LEU A 204 15.70 8.34 -13.01
N ASP A 205 15.76 7.01 -13.05
CA ASP A 205 16.50 6.27 -14.07
C ASP A 205 15.91 6.49 -15.46
N LYS A 206 14.57 6.42 -15.55
CA LYS A 206 13.84 6.58 -16.81
C LYS A 206 13.84 8.01 -17.34
N PHE A 207 13.72 8.99 -16.45
CA PHE A 207 13.65 10.41 -16.79
C PHE A 207 14.81 11.18 -16.15
N PRO A 208 16.06 10.97 -16.60
CA PRO A 208 17.23 11.59 -15.99
C PRO A 208 17.23 13.12 -16.13
N THR A 209 16.49 13.66 -17.11
CA THR A 209 16.30 15.10 -17.33
C THR A 209 15.29 15.73 -16.39
N ARG A 210 14.55 14.94 -15.60
CA ARG A 210 13.55 15.39 -14.60
C ARG A 210 12.56 16.43 -15.16
N PRO A 211 11.77 16.07 -16.20
CA PRO A 211 10.92 17.01 -16.92
C PRO A 211 9.88 17.73 -16.05
N TRP A 212 9.50 17.14 -14.90
CA TRP A 212 8.61 17.75 -13.92
C TRP A 212 9.15 19.05 -13.30
N ARG A 213 10.48 19.25 -13.24
CA ARG A 213 11.09 20.45 -12.64
C ARG A 213 10.79 21.75 -13.39
N HIS A 214 10.45 21.67 -14.68
CA HIS A 214 10.13 22.85 -15.48
C HIS A 214 8.67 23.32 -15.33
N THR A 215 7.83 22.54 -14.66
CA THR A 215 6.39 22.82 -14.50
C THR A 215 6.14 23.98 -13.51
N VAL A 216 7.10 24.26 -12.63
CA VAL A 216 6.99 25.29 -11.56
C VAL A 216 6.88 26.72 -12.11
N VAL A 217 7.33 26.99 -13.34
CA VAL A 217 7.38 28.37 -13.86
C VAL A 217 6.01 28.90 -14.31
N ARG A 218 4.99 28.04 -14.51
CA ARG A 218 3.71 28.50 -15.10
C ARG A 218 2.62 28.84 -14.07
N ALA A 219 2.74 28.40 -12.82
CA ALA A 219 1.74 28.68 -11.79
C ALA A 219 1.98 29.99 -11.01
N GLN A 220 3.20 30.54 -11.01
CA GLN A 220 3.52 31.78 -10.30
C GLN A 220 3.46 33.05 -11.19
N SER A 221 3.33 32.94 -12.51
CA SER A 221 3.36 34.12 -13.40
C SER A 221 1.99 34.74 -13.71
N SER A 222 0.88 34.25 -13.13
CA SER A 222 -0.45 34.87 -13.29
C SER A 222 -0.89 35.74 -12.11
N VAL A 223 -0.02 35.96 -11.12
CA VAL A 223 -0.21 37.06 -10.16
C VAL A 223 0.29 38.34 -10.83
N SER A 224 -0.57 38.95 -11.63
CA SER A 224 -0.37 40.31 -12.12
C SER A 224 -0.25 41.23 -10.91
N ASN A 225 0.85 41.96 -10.82
CA ASN A 225 1.12 43.01 -9.83
C ASN A 225 0.25 44.26 -10.08
N ASP A 226 -1.07 44.10 -10.16
CA ASP A 226 -2.01 45.19 -10.49
C ASP A 226 -3.04 45.42 -9.38
N SER A 227 -2.66 45.17 -8.13
CA SER A 227 -3.51 45.43 -6.96
C SER A 227 -2.68 45.85 -5.77
N LEU A 228 -1.91 46.92 -5.93
CA LEU A 228 -1.24 47.62 -4.84
C LEU A 228 -1.52 49.13 -4.93
N GLN A 229 -2.80 49.48 -4.98
CA GLN A 229 -3.27 50.84 -4.68
C GLN A 229 -4.77 50.84 -4.50
N PHE A 230 -5.23 50.63 -3.26
CA PHE A 230 -6.30 51.41 -2.64
C PHE A 230 -6.61 50.75 -1.31
N MET A 231 -6.26 51.40 -0.21
CA MET A 231 -7.11 51.60 0.98
C MET A 231 -6.35 52.54 1.91
N ALA A 232 -6.22 53.79 1.46
CA ALA A 232 -6.12 54.91 2.37
C ALA A 232 -7.52 55.55 2.40
N GLU A 233 -8.18 55.37 3.53
CA GLU A 233 -8.93 56.40 4.25
C GLU A 233 -9.80 57.38 3.43
N THR A 234 -11.11 57.27 3.59
CA THR A 234 -11.94 58.42 4.01
C THR A 234 -13.21 57.92 4.71
N GLU A 235 -13.40 58.38 5.95
CA GLU A 235 -14.70 58.53 6.59
C GLU A 235 -15.61 59.45 5.76
N GLY A 236 -16.91 59.15 5.71
CA GLY A 236 -17.87 60.06 5.09
C GLY A 236 -19.29 59.53 5.02
N LYS A 237 -20.10 59.86 6.03
CA LYS A 237 -21.56 59.70 6.08
C LYS A 237 -22.26 60.00 4.74
N ASN A 238 -23.07 59.04 4.27
CA ASN A 238 -24.37 59.34 3.64
C ASN A 238 -25.27 58.09 3.59
N LYS A 239 -26.48 58.29 4.12
CA LYS A 239 -27.65 57.41 4.01
C LYS A 239 -28.11 57.37 2.55
N TRP A 240 -28.23 56.19 1.93
CA TRP A 240 -29.46 55.72 1.26
C TRP A 240 -29.25 54.31 0.64
N THR A 241 -30.34 53.56 0.58
CA THR A 241 -30.56 52.31 -0.19
C THR A 241 -29.97 50.99 0.32
N PHE A 242 -30.75 50.34 1.19
CA PHE A 242 -30.81 48.88 1.25
C PHE A 242 -31.61 48.38 0.03
N GLY A 243 -31.00 47.55 -0.81
CA GLY A 243 -31.68 46.93 -1.94
C GLY A 243 -30.86 45.80 -2.54
N VAL A 244 -31.35 44.57 -2.34
CA VAL A 244 -30.97 43.33 -3.04
C VAL A 244 -29.68 42.64 -2.56
N SER A 245 -29.75 42.12 -1.34
CA SER A 245 -29.13 40.82 -1.00
C SER A 245 -30.23 39.75 -1.04
N ALA A 246 -29.87 38.51 -1.40
CA ALA A 246 -30.68 37.30 -1.37
C ALA A 246 -31.58 36.97 -2.58
N ILE A 247 -31.06 37.02 -3.81
CA ILE A 247 -31.56 36.16 -4.88
C ILE A 247 -30.35 35.66 -5.67
N LEU A 248 -29.85 34.47 -5.35
CA LEU A 248 -29.10 33.57 -6.29
C LEU A 248 -28.58 32.27 -5.63
N VAL A 249 -28.83 32.02 -4.33
CA VAL A 249 -28.45 30.74 -3.68
C VAL A 249 -29.60 29.72 -3.57
N ALA A 250 -30.86 30.14 -3.82
CA ALA A 250 -32.02 29.25 -3.73
C ALA A 250 -32.27 28.37 -4.98
N SER A 251 -31.58 28.61 -6.11
CA SER A 251 -31.87 27.91 -7.38
C SER A 251 -31.24 26.52 -7.47
N VAL A 252 -30.05 26.31 -6.89
CA VAL A 252 -29.31 25.06 -7.06
C VAL A 252 -29.82 23.94 -6.13
N PHE A 253 -30.30 24.28 -4.93
CA PHE A 253 -30.83 23.28 -3.99
C PHE A 253 -32.17 22.67 -4.43
N GLY A 254 -33.02 23.42 -5.15
CA GLY A 254 -34.30 22.91 -5.65
C GLY A 254 -34.14 21.78 -6.67
N ALA A 255 -33.16 21.88 -7.57
CA ALA A 255 -32.91 20.89 -8.62
C ALA A 255 -32.42 19.55 -8.04
N VAL A 256 -31.55 19.58 -7.03
CA VAL A 256 -31.02 18.36 -6.40
C VAL A 256 -32.10 17.61 -5.62
N VAL A 257 -32.97 18.32 -4.90
CA VAL A 257 -34.08 17.69 -4.16
C VAL A 257 -35.08 17.05 -5.12
N ALA A 258 -35.42 17.70 -6.24
CA ALA A 258 -36.30 17.11 -7.25
C ALA A 258 -35.69 15.84 -7.89
N MET A 259 -34.39 15.85 -8.18
CA MET A 259 -33.70 14.68 -8.77
C MET A 259 -33.67 13.48 -7.81
N VAL A 260 -33.46 13.72 -6.50
CA VAL A 260 -33.50 12.67 -5.47
C VAL A 260 -34.91 12.10 -5.28
N MET A 261 -35.96 12.92 -5.36
CA MET A 261 -37.35 12.43 -5.29
C MET A 261 -37.72 11.58 -6.51
N VAL A 262 -37.33 11.98 -7.73
CA VAL A 262 -37.59 11.17 -8.94
C VAL A 262 -36.85 9.83 -8.88
N PHE A 263 -35.61 9.80 -8.40
CA PHE A 263 -34.85 8.56 -8.24
C PHE A 263 -35.44 7.61 -7.19
N ARG A 264 -36.00 8.14 -6.09
CA ARG A 264 -36.70 7.32 -5.09
C ARG A 264 -37.98 6.72 -5.66
N THR A 265 -38.76 7.48 -6.43
CA THR A 265 -40.02 6.99 -7.01
C THR A 265 -39.80 5.90 -8.07
N GLN A 266 -38.74 6.01 -8.90
CA GLN A 266 -38.39 4.95 -9.86
C GLN A 266 -37.98 3.63 -9.19
N ARG A 267 -37.30 3.67 -8.03
CA ARG A 267 -36.91 2.44 -7.30
C ARG A 267 -38.12 1.69 -6.75
N THR A 268 -39.17 2.39 -6.33
CA THR A 268 -40.38 1.73 -5.78
C THR A 268 -41.17 1.01 -6.88
N GLN A 269 -41.28 1.58 -8.08
CA GLN A 269 -41.99 0.91 -9.18
C GLN A 269 -41.27 -0.35 -9.68
N ARG A 270 -39.93 -0.39 -9.66
CA ARG A 270 -39.20 -1.62 -10.03
C ARG A 270 -39.43 -2.78 -9.06
N ARG A 271 -39.81 -2.53 -7.80
CA ARG A 271 -40.10 -3.60 -6.84
C ARG A 271 -41.44 -4.30 -7.10
N HIS A 272 -42.40 -3.63 -7.75
CA HIS A 272 -43.70 -4.22 -8.06
C HIS A 272 -43.72 -5.03 -9.38
N ALA A 273 -42.76 -4.79 -10.29
CA ALA A 273 -42.66 -5.55 -11.54
C ALA A 273 -42.15 -7.00 -11.35
N TYR A 274 -41.48 -7.31 -10.23
CA TYR A 274 -41.00 -8.67 -9.93
C TYR A 274 -41.99 -9.50 -9.10
N ALA A 275 -43.08 -8.91 -8.59
CA ALA A 275 -44.08 -9.62 -7.80
C ALA A 275 -45.20 -10.27 -8.64
N SER A 276 -45.24 -10.02 -9.95
CA SER A 276 -46.28 -10.56 -10.86
C SER A 276 -45.80 -11.67 -11.80
N ILE A 277 -44.59 -12.22 -11.60
CA ILE A 277 -44.00 -13.28 -12.45
C ILE A 277 -43.86 -14.63 -11.70
N SER A 278 -44.20 -14.69 -10.40
CA SER A 278 -44.14 -15.93 -9.61
C SER A 278 -45.50 -16.41 -9.08
N GLY A 279 -46.57 -16.18 -9.84
CA GLY A 279 -47.90 -16.77 -9.62
C GLY A 279 -48.27 -17.68 -10.78
#